data_AF-A0A5C6YKY3-F1
#
_entry.id   AF-A0A5C6YKY3-F1
#
_cell.length_a   1.000
_cell.length_b   1.000
_cell.length_c   1.000
_cell.angle_alpha   90.00
_cell.angle_beta   90.00
_cell.angle_gamma   90.00
#
_symmetry.space_group_name_H-M   'P 1'
#
loop_
_entity.id
_entity.type
_entity.pdbx_description
1 polymer ?
#
loop_
_entity_poly.entity_id
_entity_poly.type
_entity_poly.pdbx_seq_one_letter_code
_entity_poly.pdbx_strand_id
1 'polypeptide(L)'
;VVAQTGNALLLTGCGLFYFGSQRFFGRPVTWRLWGAIALLSLAVLTWFLIRPDYRVRMVVFTGTMTACVLAHARLVLRDGRGFAARLIAGTLLLQAVVLVGRGLASFWVDGAQSSRFAMTTVQTAYIASYCFSVLLLSVGVLLMASERVREEFELLATRDALTGALTRRAVLQAGGEEFDRWRRYGQPLSLVLLDIDHFKQVN
;
A
#
# COMPACT_ATOMS: atom_id res chain seq x y z
N VAL A 1 -12.12 -29.19 -4.76
CA VAL A 1 -11.78 -28.31 -5.91
C VAL A 1 -12.10 -26.85 -5.61
N VAL A 2 -13.36 -26.46 -5.34
CA VAL A 2 -13.78 -25.07 -5.06
C VAL A 2 -12.91 -24.33 -4.03
N ALA A 3 -12.59 -24.98 -2.90
CA ALA A 3 -11.76 -24.37 -1.85
C ALA A 3 -10.32 -24.05 -2.29
N GLN A 4 -9.75 -24.84 -3.21
CA GLN A 4 -8.40 -24.56 -3.73
C GLN A 4 -8.40 -23.40 -4.71
N THR A 5 -9.43 -23.30 -5.53
CA THR A 5 -9.62 -22.16 -6.43
C THR A 5 -9.72 -20.85 -5.63
N GLY A 6 -10.47 -20.85 -4.52
CA GLY A 6 -10.55 -19.70 -3.62
C GLY A 6 -9.19 -19.32 -3.01
N ASN A 7 -8.42 -20.29 -2.52
CA ASN A 7 -7.09 -20.05 -1.96
C ASN A 7 -6.13 -19.46 -3.00
N ALA A 8 -6.15 -20.00 -4.23
CA ALA A 8 -5.32 -19.50 -5.33
C ALA A 8 -5.69 -18.06 -5.72
N LEU A 9 -6.98 -17.74 -5.77
CA LEU A 9 -7.46 -16.38 -6.03
C LEU A 9 -7.02 -15.39 -4.95
N LEU A 10 -7.13 -15.76 -3.67
CA LEU A 10 -6.69 -14.91 -2.56
C LEU A 10 -5.17 -14.68 -2.57
N LEU A 11 -4.38 -15.74 -2.77
CA LEU A 11 -2.92 -15.64 -2.90
C LEU A 11 -2.51 -14.74 -4.07
N THR A 12 -3.17 -14.92 -5.21
CA THR A 12 -2.90 -14.14 -6.42
C THR A 12 -3.30 -12.68 -6.23
N GLY A 13 -4.48 -12.40 -5.67
CA GLY A 13 -4.95 -11.04 -5.40
C GLY A 13 -4.04 -10.29 -4.43
N CYS A 14 -3.66 -10.93 -3.32
CA CYS A 14 -2.73 -10.35 -2.34
C CYS A 14 -1.34 -10.11 -2.96
N GLY A 15 -0.83 -11.08 -3.73
CA GLY A 15 0.44 -10.93 -4.44
C GLY A 15 0.42 -9.79 -5.47
N LEU A 16 -0.63 -9.70 -6.29
CA LEU A 16 -0.80 -8.62 -7.27
C LEU A 16 -0.87 -7.25 -6.58
N PHE A 17 -1.56 -7.16 -5.45
CA PHE A 17 -1.62 -5.92 -4.67
C PHE A 17 -0.24 -5.50 -4.15
N TYR A 18 0.52 -6.45 -3.59
CA TYR A 18 1.89 -6.23 -3.16
C TYR A 18 2.81 -5.81 -4.32
N PHE A 19 2.74 -6.51 -5.46
CA PHE A 19 3.53 -6.17 -6.65
C PHE A 19 3.15 -4.80 -7.24
N GLY A 20 1.86 -4.45 -7.19
CA GLY A 20 1.37 -3.12 -7.55
C GLY A 20 2.02 -2.04 -6.69
N SER A 21 2.09 -2.24 -5.38
CA SER A 21 2.80 -1.31 -4.49
C SER A 21 4.31 -1.28 -4.73
N GLN A 22 4.95 -2.40 -5.07
CA GLN A 22 6.37 -2.41 -5.46
C GLN A 22 6.61 -1.50 -6.67
N ARG A 23 5.77 -1.62 -7.71
CA ARG A 23 5.83 -0.73 -8.88
C ARG A 23 5.54 0.72 -8.54
N PHE A 24 4.53 0.97 -7.70
CA PHE A 24 4.16 2.33 -7.29
C PHE A 24 5.33 3.08 -6.61
N PHE A 25 6.08 2.39 -5.76
CA PHE A 25 7.28 2.92 -5.09
C PHE A 25 8.58 2.79 -5.90
N GLY A 26 8.52 2.39 -7.18
CA GLY A 26 9.70 2.26 -8.05
C GLY A 26 10.67 1.13 -7.66
N ARG A 27 10.21 0.13 -6.92
CA ARG A 27 11.01 -1.05 -6.53
C ARG A 27 10.88 -2.18 -7.56
N PRO A 28 11.93 -3.00 -7.74
CA PRO A 28 11.85 -4.17 -8.62
C PRO A 28 10.82 -5.17 -8.10
N VAL A 29 10.01 -5.72 -9.02
CA VAL A 29 8.94 -6.65 -8.67
C VAL A 29 9.51 -8.03 -8.36
N THR A 30 9.24 -8.53 -7.16
CA THR A 30 9.75 -9.82 -6.66
C THR A 30 8.84 -11.02 -7.02
N TRP A 31 8.25 -11.03 -8.23
CA TRP A 31 7.23 -12.00 -8.63
C TRP A 31 7.72 -13.46 -8.63
N ARG A 32 9.01 -13.69 -8.91
CA ARG A 32 9.59 -15.05 -8.92
C ARG A 32 9.59 -15.68 -7.52
N LEU A 33 10.02 -14.93 -6.51
CA LEU A 33 10.08 -15.38 -5.12
C LEU A 33 8.68 -15.67 -4.59
N TRP A 34 7.78 -14.69 -4.68
CA TRP A 34 6.42 -14.81 -4.16
C TRP A 34 5.56 -15.77 -4.97
N GLY A 35 5.80 -15.88 -6.28
CA GLY A 35 5.20 -16.90 -7.13
C GLY A 35 5.62 -18.31 -6.72
N ALA A 36 6.90 -18.54 -6.44
CA ALA A 36 7.38 -19.83 -5.92
C ALA A 36 6.78 -20.16 -4.54
N ILE A 37 6.73 -19.18 -3.62
CA ILE A 37 6.09 -19.35 -2.31
C ILE A 37 4.60 -19.69 -2.46
N ALA A 38 3.88 -18.98 -3.33
CA ALA A 38 2.46 -19.23 -3.58
C ALA A 38 2.23 -20.64 -4.17
N LEU A 39 3.00 -21.02 -5.19
CA LEU A 39 2.93 -22.36 -5.78
C LEU A 39 3.25 -23.46 -4.77
N LEU A 40 4.30 -23.28 -3.96
CA LEU A 40 4.65 -24.22 -2.89
C LEU A 40 3.51 -24.34 -1.88
N SER A 41 2.93 -23.22 -1.46
CA SER A 41 1.78 -23.21 -0.54
C SER A 41 0.58 -23.97 -1.13
N LEU A 42 0.27 -23.76 -2.41
CA LEU A 42 -0.82 -24.46 -3.11
C LEU A 42 -0.53 -25.96 -3.26
N ALA A 43 0.72 -26.35 -3.52
CA ALA A 43 1.14 -27.75 -3.58
C ALA A 43 0.96 -28.44 -2.23
N VAL A 44 1.38 -27.79 -1.13
CA VAL A 44 1.16 -28.31 0.22
C VAL A 44 -0.34 -28.40 0.53
N LEU A 45 -1.12 -27.35 0.21
CA LEU A 45 -2.56 -27.35 0.44
C LEU A 45 -3.29 -28.43 -0.35
N THR A 46 -2.85 -28.77 -1.56
CA THR A 46 -3.42 -29.82 -2.41
C THR A 46 -3.04 -31.21 -1.92
N TRP A 47 -1.79 -31.41 -1.47
CA TRP A 47 -1.36 -32.66 -0.84
C TRP A 47 -2.24 -33.02 0.38
N PHE A 48 -2.52 -32.05 1.24
CA PHE A 48 -3.40 -32.21 2.41
C PHE A 48 -4.90 -32.27 2.06
N LEU A 49 -5.28 -32.38 0.78
CA LEU A 49 -6.63 -32.84 0.42
C LEU A 49 -6.77 -34.36 0.53
N ILE A 50 -5.66 -35.10 0.39
CA ILE A 50 -5.64 -36.57 0.41
C ILE A 50 -5.62 -37.08 1.87
N ARG A 51 -4.92 -36.37 2.76
CA ARG A 51 -4.96 -36.57 4.21
C ARG A 51 -5.70 -35.37 4.85
N PRO A 52 -6.96 -35.51 5.28
CA PRO A 52 -7.79 -34.38 5.69
C PRO A 52 -7.41 -33.84 7.08
N ASP A 53 -6.23 -33.20 7.17
CA ASP A 53 -5.85 -32.38 8.31
C ASP A 53 -6.14 -30.90 8.01
N TYR A 54 -7.18 -30.39 8.66
CA TYR A 54 -7.60 -29.00 8.48
C TYR A 54 -6.59 -28.00 9.07
N ARG A 55 -5.92 -28.36 10.18
CA ARG A 55 -5.05 -27.47 10.94
C ARG A 55 -3.80 -27.13 10.13
N VAL A 56 -3.17 -28.14 9.53
CA VAL A 56 -1.98 -27.94 8.69
C VAL A 56 -2.30 -27.04 7.51
N ARG A 57 -3.43 -27.27 6.83
CA ARG A 57 -3.87 -26.42 5.71
C ARG A 57 -4.11 -24.98 6.14
N MET A 58 -4.71 -24.79 7.31
CA MET A 58 -4.94 -23.46 7.84
C MET A 58 -3.63 -22.73 8.14
N VAL A 59 -2.74 -23.35 8.90
CA VAL A 59 -1.45 -22.77 9.31
C VAL A 59 -0.59 -22.41 8.09
N VAL A 60 -0.55 -23.29 7.08
CA VAL A 60 0.19 -23.02 5.83
C VAL A 60 -0.40 -21.82 5.09
N PHE A 61 -1.72 -21.74 4.96
CA PHE A 61 -2.39 -20.64 4.27
C PHE A 61 -2.23 -19.32 5.02
N THR A 62 -2.55 -19.28 6.32
CA THR A 62 -2.43 -18.07 7.14
C THR A 62 -0.98 -17.63 7.28
N GLY A 63 -0.04 -18.56 7.41
CA GLY A 63 1.40 -18.24 7.46
C GLY A 63 1.89 -17.60 6.17
N THR A 64 1.48 -18.15 5.01
CA THR A 64 1.84 -17.58 3.70
C THR A 64 1.24 -16.19 3.49
N MET A 65 -0.02 -16.01 3.89
CA MET A 65 -0.70 -14.70 3.87
C MET A 65 -0.02 -13.69 4.79
N THR A 66 0.29 -14.07 6.03
CA THR A 66 0.99 -13.21 6.99
C THR A 66 2.34 -12.76 6.45
N ALA A 67 3.12 -13.68 5.86
CA ALA A 67 4.41 -13.33 5.26
C ALA A 67 4.24 -12.29 4.15
N CYS A 68 3.26 -12.48 3.26
CA CYS A 68 2.97 -11.55 2.17
C CYS A 68 2.54 -10.17 2.70
N VAL A 69 1.60 -10.14 3.65
CA VAL A 69 1.09 -8.90 4.25
C VAL A 69 2.18 -8.16 5.04
N LEU A 70 3.05 -8.85 5.77
CA LEU A 70 4.18 -8.23 6.48
C LEU A 70 5.23 -7.69 5.51
N ALA A 71 5.53 -8.40 4.43
CA ALA A 71 6.43 -7.91 3.38
C ALA A 71 5.86 -6.65 2.71
N HIS A 72 4.54 -6.60 2.53
CA HIS A 72 3.84 -5.42 2.03
C HIS A 72 3.88 -4.27 3.04
N ALA A 73 3.56 -4.52 4.31
CA ALA A 73 3.63 -3.51 5.36
C ALA A 73 5.04 -2.91 5.46
N ARG A 74 6.08 -3.75 5.41
CA ARG A 74 7.49 -3.31 5.43
C ARG A 74 7.84 -2.43 4.24
N LEU A 75 7.35 -2.76 3.05
CA LEU A 75 7.54 -1.93 1.85
C LEU A 75 6.92 -0.54 2.05
N VAL A 76 5.66 -0.49 2.49
CA VAL A 76 4.91 0.77 2.68
C VAL A 76 5.53 1.61 3.81
N LEU A 77 5.97 0.99 4.90
CA LEU A 77 6.63 1.71 6.00
C LEU A 77 8.00 2.27 5.60
N ARG A 78 8.71 1.60 4.68
CA ARG A 78 10.04 2.04 4.23
C ARG A 78 9.96 3.15 3.19
N ASP A 79 9.10 2.96 2.19
CA ASP A 79 9.09 3.78 0.98
C ASP A 79 7.87 4.73 0.91
N GLY A 80 6.83 4.49 1.71
CA GLY A 80 5.62 5.31 1.74
C GLY A 80 5.73 6.55 2.63
N ARG A 81 5.09 7.65 2.20
CA ARG A 81 5.02 8.92 2.93
C ARG A 81 3.56 9.38 3.06
N GLY A 82 3.31 10.30 3.98
CA GLY A 82 1.98 10.90 4.16
C GLY A 82 1.04 10.11 5.07
N PHE A 83 -0.22 10.53 5.08
CA PHE A 83 -1.27 9.88 5.86
C PHE A 83 -1.73 8.57 5.21
N ALA A 84 -1.92 8.56 3.89
CA ALA A 84 -2.38 7.39 3.16
C ALA A 84 -1.45 6.17 3.34
N ALA A 85 -0.13 6.37 3.27
CA ALA A 85 0.83 5.30 3.53
C ALA A 85 0.74 4.72 4.95
N ARG A 86 0.57 5.58 5.96
CA ARG A 86 0.42 5.15 7.37
C ARG A 86 -0.89 4.38 7.57
N LEU A 87 -1.97 4.80 6.92
CA LEU A 87 -3.25 4.09 6.94
C LEU A 87 -3.09 2.67 6.36
N ILE A 88 -2.52 2.55 5.15
CA ILE A 88 -2.27 1.25 4.51
C ILE A 88 -1.38 0.37 5.40
N ALA A 89 -0.25 0.89 5.88
CA ALA A 89 0.65 0.13 6.74
C ALA A 89 -0.03 -0.33 8.04
N GLY A 90 -0.80 0.54 8.68
CA GLY A 90 -1.57 0.21 9.89
C GLY A 90 -2.59 -0.90 9.63
N THR A 91 -3.34 -0.81 8.53
CA THR A 91 -4.30 -1.85 8.13
C THR A 91 -3.60 -3.18 7.84
N LEU A 92 -2.47 -3.17 7.13
CA LEU A 92 -1.70 -4.40 6.86
C LEU A 92 -1.16 -5.02 8.15
N LEU A 93 -0.64 -4.23 9.09
CA LEU A 93 -0.16 -4.73 10.37
C LEU A 93 -1.29 -5.31 11.22
N LEU A 94 -2.44 -4.62 11.31
CA LEU A 94 -3.62 -5.14 11.98
C LEU A 94 -4.06 -6.48 11.37
N GLN A 95 -4.08 -6.55 10.03
CA GLN A 95 -4.43 -7.78 9.32
C GLN A 95 -3.42 -8.90 9.58
N ALA A 96 -2.13 -8.61 9.69
CA ALA A 96 -1.11 -9.59 10.07
C ALA A 96 -1.36 -10.14 11.48
N VAL A 97 -1.72 -9.29 12.44
CA VAL A 97 -2.10 -9.72 13.80
C VAL A 97 -3.32 -10.64 13.76
N VAL A 98 -4.35 -10.28 13.00
CA VAL A 98 -5.56 -11.10 12.83
C VAL A 98 -5.22 -12.47 12.21
N LEU A 99 -4.37 -12.51 11.18
CA LEU A 99 -3.95 -13.75 10.51
C LEU A 99 -3.11 -14.66 11.41
N VAL A 100 -2.17 -14.08 12.17
CA VAL A 100 -1.39 -14.83 13.17
C VAL A 100 -2.31 -15.37 14.26
N GLY A 101 -3.21 -14.53 14.77
CA GLY A 101 -4.22 -14.92 15.74
C GLY A 101 -5.10 -16.06 15.22
N ARG A 102 -5.52 -16.03 13.95
CA ARG A 102 -6.27 -17.13 13.31
C ARG A 102 -5.48 -18.43 13.28
N GLY A 103 -4.23 -18.36 12.82
CA GLY A 103 -3.36 -19.53 12.70
C GLY A 103 -3.12 -20.20 14.05
N LEU A 104 -2.87 -19.39 15.09
CA LEU A 104 -2.73 -19.86 16.46
C LEU A 104 -4.05 -20.42 16.99
N ALA A 105 -5.15 -19.68 16.89
CA ALA A 105 -6.46 -20.13 17.38
C ALA A 105 -6.89 -21.50 16.81
N SER A 106 -6.40 -21.87 15.62
CA SER A 106 -6.69 -23.18 15.02
C SER A 106 -6.27 -24.38 15.87
N PHE A 107 -5.26 -24.25 16.73
CA PHE A 107 -4.84 -25.35 17.61
C PHE A 107 -5.83 -25.65 18.74
N TRP A 108 -6.60 -24.64 19.18
CA TRP A 108 -7.53 -24.75 20.31
C TRP A 108 -9.00 -24.78 19.87
N VAL A 109 -9.35 -24.03 18.83
CA VAL A 109 -10.74 -23.79 18.41
C VAL A 109 -11.18 -24.78 17.32
N ASP A 110 -10.27 -25.21 16.44
CA ASP A 110 -10.62 -26.10 15.33
C ASP A 110 -10.41 -27.58 15.72
N GLY A 111 -11.51 -28.33 15.83
CA GLY A 111 -11.51 -29.79 15.99
C GLY A 111 -11.39 -30.55 14.65
N ALA A 112 -11.10 -31.85 14.68
CA ALA A 112 -10.94 -32.68 13.47
C ALA A 112 -12.21 -32.75 12.58
N GLN A 113 -13.38 -32.39 13.13
CA GLN A 113 -14.68 -32.37 12.46
C GLN A 113 -15.24 -30.95 12.26
N SER A 114 -14.44 -29.88 12.50
CA SER A 114 -14.94 -28.53 12.29
C SER A 114 -15.19 -28.27 10.80
N SER A 115 -16.47 -28.12 10.46
CA SER A 115 -16.91 -27.71 9.14
C SER A 115 -16.36 -26.31 8.83
N ARG A 116 -15.81 -26.13 7.63
CA ARG A 116 -15.28 -24.85 7.11
C ARG A 116 -16.33 -23.72 7.07
N PHE A 117 -17.61 -24.07 7.22
CA PHE A 117 -18.76 -23.17 7.21
C PHE A 117 -19.50 -23.16 8.55
N ALA A 118 -18.91 -23.73 9.61
CA ALA A 118 -19.47 -23.61 10.94
C ALA A 118 -19.45 -22.13 11.34
N MET A 119 -20.63 -21.52 11.44
CA MET A 119 -20.79 -20.14 11.86
C MET A 119 -20.44 -20.00 13.34
N THR A 120 -19.15 -19.89 13.61
CA THR A 120 -18.60 -19.60 14.94
C THR A 120 -18.38 -18.10 15.05
N THR A 121 -18.54 -17.54 16.25
CA THR A 121 -18.23 -16.12 16.53
C THR A 121 -16.83 -15.74 16.08
N VAL A 122 -15.88 -16.67 16.23
CA VAL A 122 -14.49 -16.50 15.82
C VAL A 122 -14.38 -16.39 14.30
N GLN A 123 -15.02 -17.28 13.53
CA GLN A 123 -15.05 -17.22 12.07
C GLN A 123 -15.72 -15.93 11.55
N THR A 124 -16.83 -15.52 12.16
CA THR A 124 -17.52 -14.27 11.80
C THR A 124 -16.63 -13.05 12.04
N ALA A 125 -15.94 -12.99 13.17
CA ALA A 125 -15.01 -11.91 13.49
C ALA A 125 -13.87 -11.82 12.44
N TYR A 126 -13.31 -12.97 12.02
CA TYR A 126 -12.26 -12.98 11.01
C TYR A 126 -12.73 -12.53 9.63
N ILE A 127 -13.91 -12.97 9.19
CA ILE A 127 -14.49 -12.53 7.91
C ILE A 127 -14.75 -11.02 7.96
N ALA A 128 -15.30 -10.52 9.06
CA ALA A 128 -15.53 -9.08 9.26
C ALA A 128 -14.22 -8.28 9.22
N SER A 129 -13.16 -8.73 9.91
CA SER A 129 -11.83 -8.11 9.85
C SER A 129 -11.26 -8.09 8.44
N TYR A 130 -11.46 -9.16 7.66
CA TYR A 130 -11.00 -9.23 6.28
C TYR A 130 -11.73 -8.23 5.38
N CYS A 131 -13.06 -8.18 5.47
CA CYS A 131 -13.88 -7.21 4.72
C CYS A 131 -13.51 -5.77 5.05
N PHE A 132 -13.35 -5.46 6.35
CA PHE A 132 -12.96 -4.14 6.80
C PHE A 132 -11.55 -3.77 6.34
N SER A 133 -10.61 -4.71 6.36
CA SER A 133 -9.26 -4.49 5.86
C SER A 133 -9.26 -4.20 4.35
N VAL A 134 -10.03 -4.94 3.56
CA VAL A 134 -10.15 -4.69 2.11
C VAL A 134 -10.71 -3.29 1.84
N LEU A 135 -11.73 -2.87 2.60
CA LEU A 135 -12.27 -1.51 2.50
C LEU A 135 -11.21 -0.46 2.82
N LEU A 136 -10.53 -0.57 3.97
CA LEU A 136 -9.51 0.38 4.39
C LEU A 136 -8.31 0.44 3.45
N LEU A 137 -7.88 -0.70 2.91
CA LEU A 137 -6.83 -0.75 1.90
C LEU A 137 -7.27 -0.06 0.62
N SER A 138 -8.51 -0.26 0.18
CA SER A 138 -9.06 0.40 -1.02
C SER A 138 -9.09 1.92 -0.85
N VAL A 139 -9.55 2.40 0.31
CA VAL A 139 -9.53 3.82 0.67
C VAL A 139 -8.10 4.35 0.73
N GLY A 140 -7.19 3.62 1.38
CA GLY A 140 -5.79 4.03 1.49
C GLY A 140 -5.10 4.16 0.14
N VAL A 141 -5.34 3.22 -0.78
CA VAL A 141 -4.81 3.27 -2.15
C VAL A 141 -5.40 4.44 -2.92
N LEU A 142 -6.70 4.68 -2.81
CA LEU A 142 -7.36 5.82 -3.45
C LEU A 142 -6.81 7.15 -2.95
N LEU A 143 -6.63 7.29 -1.63
CA LEU A 143 -6.03 8.47 -1.03
C LEU A 143 -4.59 8.68 -1.52
N MET A 144 -3.78 7.63 -1.55
CA MET A 144 -2.40 7.70 -2.02
C MET A 144 -2.31 8.10 -3.50
N ALA A 145 -3.21 7.59 -4.34
CA ALA A 145 -3.30 7.99 -5.74
C ALA A 145 -3.74 9.45 -5.89
N SER A 146 -4.71 9.89 -5.09
CA SER A 146 -5.20 11.28 -5.07
C SER A 146 -4.14 12.27 -4.61
N GLU A 147 -3.39 11.94 -3.55
CA GLU A 147 -2.25 12.72 -3.06
C GLU A 147 -1.20 12.90 -4.17
N ARG A 148 -0.84 11.83 -4.89
CA ARG A 148 0.12 11.88 -6.00
C ARG A 148 -0.35 12.76 -7.17
N VAL A 149 -1.60 12.60 -7.58
CA VAL A 149 -2.19 13.42 -8.66
C VAL A 149 -2.23 14.88 -8.26
N ARG A 150 -2.56 15.17 -6.99
CA ARG A 150 -2.53 16.52 -6.45
C ARG A 150 -1.12 17.11 -6.45
N GLU A 151 -0.11 16.37 -6.03
CA GLU A 151 1.30 16.81 -6.10
C GLU A 151 1.73 17.11 -7.54
N GLU A 152 1.36 16.27 -8.50
CA GLU A 152 1.63 16.52 -9.93
C GLU A 152 0.94 17.79 -10.45
N PHE A 153 -0.33 18.02 -10.07
CA PHE A 153 -1.03 19.26 -10.41
C PHE A 153 -0.42 20.50 -9.74
N GLU A 154 -0.01 20.40 -8.48
CA GLU A 154 0.67 21.49 -7.79
C GLU A 154 2.00 21.83 -8.47
N LEU A 155 2.76 20.82 -8.93
CA LEU A 155 3.98 21.04 -9.72
C LEU A 155 3.69 21.73 -11.05
N LEU A 156 2.68 21.29 -11.80
CA LEU A 156 2.29 21.90 -13.07
C LEU A 156 1.72 23.32 -12.91
N ALA A 157 1.05 23.62 -11.81
CA ALA A 157 0.51 24.94 -11.54
C ALA A 157 1.59 25.92 -11.03
N THR A 158 2.63 25.42 -10.39
CA THR A 158 3.69 26.24 -9.78
C THR A 158 4.91 26.40 -10.67
N ARG A 159 5.10 25.58 -11.73
CA ARG A 159 6.25 25.69 -12.64
C ARG A 159 5.84 25.96 -14.08
N ASP A 160 6.60 26.85 -14.74
CA ASP A 160 6.50 27.11 -16.16
C ASP A 160 7.02 25.90 -16.96
N ALA A 161 6.25 25.46 -17.97
CA ALA A 161 6.54 24.23 -18.70
C ALA A 161 7.75 24.34 -19.63
N LEU A 162 8.09 25.56 -20.10
CA LEU A 162 9.21 25.79 -21.02
C LEU A 162 10.54 25.84 -20.27
N THR A 163 10.55 26.49 -19.11
CA THR A 163 11.78 26.83 -18.38
C THR A 163 11.98 26.02 -17.09
N GLY A 164 10.93 25.39 -16.55
CA GLY A 164 10.94 24.75 -15.23
C GLY A 164 11.03 25.72 -14.06
N ALA A 165 11.10 27.04 -14.32
CA ALA A 165 11.09 28.09 -13.31
C ALA A 165 9.71 28.20 -12.65
N LEU A 166 9.62 28.89 -11.51
CA LEU A 166 8.32 29.14 -10.89
C LEU A 166 7.43 29.99 -11.79
N THR A 167 6.13 29.69 -11.83
CA THR A 167 5.16 30.55 -12.51
C THR A 167 5.08 31.90 -11.82
N ARG A 168 4.71 32.95 -12.57
CA ARG A 168 4.50 34.30 -12.02
C ARG A 168 3.64 34.29 -10.75
N ARG A 169 2.58 33.48 -10.73
CA ARG A 169 1.70 33.33 -9.56
C ARG A 169 2.44 32.75 -8.36
N ALA A 170 3.23 31.69 -8.55
CA ALA A 170 4.01 31.07 -7.48
C ALA A 170 5.11 32.00 -6.95
N VAL A 171 5.77 32.78 -7.83
CA VAL A 171 6.75 33.81 -7.43
C VAL A 171 6.10 34.89 -6.57
N LEU A 172 4.94 35.40 -6.97
CA LEU A 172 4.22 36.43 -6.21
C LEU A 172 3.75 35.92 -4.84
N GLN A 173 3.30 34.66 -4.77
CA GLN A 173 2.90 34.05 -3.51
C GLN A 173 4.10 33.90 -2.56
N ALA A 174 5.20 33.29 -3.02
CA ALA A 174 6.40 33.11 -2.22
C ALA A 174 7.03 34.46 -1.82
N GLY A 175 7.00 35.45 -2.72
CA GLY A 175 7.47 36.81 -2.43
C GLY A 175 6.63 37.50 -1.35
N GLY A 176 5.31 37.28 -1.33
CA GLY A 176 4.43 37.79 -0.26
C GLY A 176 4.75 37.16 1.09
N GLU A 177 4.96 35.84 1.14
CA GLU A 177 5.34 35.13 2.37
C GLU A 177 6.68 35.64 2.95
N GLU A 178 7.68 35.87 2.09
CA GLU A 178 8.97 36.43 2.51
C GLU A 178 8.89 37.91 2.89
N PHE A 179 8.03 38.69 2.22
CA PHE A 179 7.76 40.07 2.63
C PHE A 179 7.13 40.14 4.03
N ASP A 180 6.18 39.25 4.34
CA ASP A 180 5.59 39.14 5.68
C ASP A 180 6.59 38.62 6.72
N ARG A 181 7.56 37.77 6.33
CA ARG A 181 8.65 37.32 7.19
C ARG A 181 9.61 38.48 7.51
N TRP A 182 10.01 39.25 6.49
CA TRP A 182 10.81 40.47 6.68
C TRP A 182 10.10 41.45 7.61
N ARG A 183 8.80 41.70 7.41
CA ARG A 183 8.01 42.61 8.25
C ARG A 183 7.95 42.16 9.71
N ARG A 184 7.94 40.85 9.98
CA ARG A 184 7.89 40.29 11.36
C ARG A 184 9.24 40.24 12.06
N TYR A 185 10.30 39.91 11.34
CA TYR A 185 11.60 39.59 11.95
C TYR A 185 12.72 40.58 11.58
N GLY A 186 12.48 41.50 10.65
CA GLY A 186 13.45 42.52 10.22
C GLY A 186 14.64 41.97 9.41
N GLN A 187 14.61 40.71 8.97
CA GLN A 187 15.72 40.12 8.22
C GLN A 187 15.79 40.65 6.78
N PRO A 188 16.94 41.13 6.29
CA PRO A 188 17.05 41.79 4.99
C PRO A 188 16.52 40.91 3.84
N LEU A 189 15.66 41.51 3.00
CA LEU A 189 15.06 40.89 1.82
C LEU A 189 15.58 41.58 0.55
N SER A 190 15.85 40.81 -0.50
CA SER A 190 16.27 41.34 -1.82
C SER A 190 15.51 40.63 -2.93
N LEU A 191 15.18 41.37 -3.99
CA LEU A 191 14.49 40.86 -5.18
C LEU A 191 15.32 41.21 -6.42
N VAL A 192 15.52 40.24 -7.30
CA VAL A 192 16.20 40.43 -8.59
C VAL A 192 15.22 40.06 -9.70
N LEU A 193 15.00 40.98 -10.64
CA LEU A 193 14.31 40.72 -11.90
C LEU A 193 15.35 40.68 -13.02
N LEU A 194 15.24 39.68 -13.87
CA LEU A 194 16.09 39.47 -15.04
C LEU A 194 15.18 39.48 -16.28
N ASP A 195 15.60 40.17 -17.33
CA ASP A 195 14.93 40.17 -18.64
C ASP A 195 15.96 39.82 -19.73
N ILE A 196 15.50 39.21 -20.83
CA ILE A 196 16.37 38.86 -21.96
C ILE A 196 16.22 39.92 -23.04
N ASP A 197 17.26 40.74 -23.19
CA ASP A 197 17.31 41.75 -24.24
C ASP A 197 17.30 41.12 -25.64
N HIS A 198 16.65 41.80 -26.59
CA HIS A 198 16.63 41.42 -28.01
C HIS A 198 16.12 40.00 -28.32
N PHE A 199 15.29 39.38 -27.46
CA PHE A 199 14.78 38.01 -27.67
C PHE A 199 14.13 37.78 -29.05
N LYS A 200 13.51 38.81 -29.65
CA LYS A 200 12.92 38.76 -31.00
C LYS A 200 13.90 38.52 -32.14
N GLN A 201 15.20 38.76 -31.96
CA GLN A 201 16.22 38.52 -33.00
C GLN A 201 16.73 37.07 -33.00
N VAL A 202 16.46 36.33 -31.92
CA VAL A 202 16.89 34.93 -31.75
C VAL A 202 15.78 33.95 -32.18
N ASN A 203 14.51 34.38 -32.11
CA ASN A 203 13.36 33.67 -32.70
C ASN A 203 13.29 33.87 -34.21
#